data_AF-A0A673JA52-F1
#
_entry.id   AF-A0A673JA52-F1
#
_cell.length_a   1.000
_cell.length_b   1.000
_cell.length_c   1.000
_cell.angle_alpha   90.00
_cell.angle_beta   90.00
_cell.angle_gamma   90.00
#
_symmetry.space_group_name_H-M   'P 1'
#
loop_
_entity.id
_entity.type
_entity.pdbx_description
1 polymer ?
#
loop_
_entity_poly.entity_id
_entity_poly.type
_entity_poly.pdbx_seq_one_letter_code
_entity_poly.pdbx_strand_id
1 'polypeptide(L)'
;TIRSDSLITYFYDANYKLHFRMINEQQVEDITINFFYKPHTITLLTFTVVSIMYFAFTRDDGDSDNNLRVGLLLVGSFFLVISVLAFPNGPFTRPHPVIWRMVFGLSVLYFLFLVFLIFLNWDQVKALLYWLDPNLRNATREADVMEYAVNCHVITWERILSHFDIFAFGHFWGWAMKALLIRSYGLCWSISITWELTELFFMHLLPNFAECWWDQVILDILLCNGGGIWLGMTACHFLEMRTYHWASIKDIHTTTGKLKRAVLQFTPASWMYVRWFDPKSSFQRLAGIYLFMIVWQLTELNTFFLKHIFVFQASHPLSWCRILFIGIITAPTVRQYYAYLTDTQCKRVGTQCWVFGAIAFLEALACIKFGQDLFSKTQVLYVVLWLLCLAFITFLCLYGMVWYEQNYGKRLKVNDCIYSSVTIT
;
A
#
# COMPACT_ATOMS: atom_id res chain seq x y z
N THR A 1 28.22 -22.59 -33.44
CA THR A 1 26.83 -22.06 -33.39
C THR A 1 26.08 -22.57 -32.17
N ILE A 2 25.87 -23.89 -31.97
CA ILE A 2 25.13 -24.41 -30.79
C ILE A 2 25.77 -24.03 -29.43
N ARG A 3 27.10 -23.92 -29.37
CA ARG A 3 27.85 -23.56 -28.14
C ARG A 3 27.80 -22.06 -27.81
N SER A 4 27.61 -21.19 -28.81
CA SER A 4 27.46 -19.74 -28.58
C SER A 4 26.06 -19.40 -28.10
N ASP A 5 25.04 -20.07 -28.65
CA ASP A 5 23.65 -19.84 -28.28
C ASP A 5 23.37 -20.30 -26.85
N SER A 6 23.97 -21.41 -26.41
CA SER A 6 23.89 -21.85 -25.02
C SER A 6 24.58 -20.88 -24.07
N LEU A 7 25.79 -20.40 -24.39
CA LEU A 7 26.48 -19.38 -23.60
C LEU A 7 25.67 -18.08 -23.49
N ILE A 8 25.13 -17.58 -24.60
CA ILE A 8 24.27 -16.38 -24.61
C ILE A 8 23.04 -16.60 -23.72
N THR A 9 22.39 -17.76 -23.81
CA THR A 9 21.23 -18.11 -22.97
C THR A 9 21.60 -18.18 -21.50
N TYR A 10 22.74 -18.79 -21.15
CA TYR A 10 23.26 -18.84 -19.78
C TYR A 10 23.60 -17.45 -19.23
N PHE A 11 24.25 -16.60 -20.02
CA PHE A 11 24.55 -15.22 -19.62
C PHE A 11 23.27 -14.39 -19.43
N TYR A 12 22.28 -14.57 -20.31
CA TYR A 12 21.00 -13.90 -20.20
C TYR A 12 20.23 -14.36 -18.95
N ASP A 13 20.22 -15.67 -18.66
CA ASP A 13 19.59 -16.25 -17.47
C ASP A 13 20.30 -15.83 -16.17
N ALA A 14 21.63 -15.76 -16.17
CA ALA A 14 22.40 -15.27 -15.03
C ALA A 14 22.15 -13.79 -14.74
N ASN A 15 22.11 -12.96 -15.78
CA ASN A 15 21.84 -11.53 -15.65
C ASN A 15 20.38 -11.27 -15.23
N TYR A 16 19.44 -12.04 -15.79
CA TYR A 16 18.04 -12.06 -15.37
C TYR A 16 17.88 -12.40 -13.89
N LYS A 17 18.54 -13.48 -13.41
CA LYS A 17 18.51 -13.88 -12.00
C LYS A 17 19.11 -12.82 -11.07
N LEU A 18 20.23 -12.22 -11.46
CA LEU A 18 20.87 -11.15 -10.69
C LEU A 18 19.96 -9.92 -10.59
N HIS A 19 19.31 -9.56 -11.68
CA HIS A 19 18.43 -8.39 -11.75
C HIS A 19 17.11 -8.60 -10.98
N PHE A 20 16.50 -9.78 -11.10
CA PHE A 20 15.35 -10.17 -10.28
C PHE A 20 15.70 -10.19 -8.78
N ARG A 21 16.92 -10.63 -8.46
CA ARG A 21 17.44 -10.56 -7.09
C ARG A 21 17.55 -9.13 -6.61
N MET A 22 18.04 -8.18 -7.41
CA MET A 22 18.11 -6.76 -7.01
C MET A 22 16.75 -6.12 -6.71
N ILE A 23 15.69 -6.53 -7.41
CA ILE A 23 14.32 -6.02 -7.19
C ILE A 23 13.71 -6.56 -5.88
N ASN A 24 14.11 -7.77 -5.46
CA ASN A 24 13.59 -8.43 -4.26
C ASN A 24 14.55 -8.39 -3.07
N GLU A 25 15.83 -8.15 -3.28
CA GLU A 25 16.91 -8.16 -2.29
C GLU A 25 17.86 -6.99 -2.57
N GLN A 26 17.44 -5.75 -2.25
CA GLN A 26 18.38 -4.64 -2.30
C GLN A 26 19.53 -4.86 -1.28
N GLN A 27 20.76 -4.68 -1.76
CA GLN A 27 21.93 -4.61 -0.91
C GLN A 27 21.98 -3.27 -0.18
N VAL A 28 22.47 -3.28 1.06
CA VAL A 28 22.64 -2.06 1.84
C VAL A 28 24.04 -1.55 1.62
N GLU A 29 24.14 -0.42 0.94
CA GLU A 29 25.37 0.36 0.84
C GLU A 29 25.53 1.25 2.08
N ASP A 30 26.77 1.56 2.46
CA ASP A 30 27.11 2.50 3.55
C ASP A 30 26.56 2.16 4.95
N ILE A 31 26.97 1.01 5.48
CA ILE A 31 26.60 0.55 6.84
C ILE A 31 27.17 1.49 7.91
N THR A 32 26.30 2.25 8.58
CA THR A 32 26.69 3.18 9.66
C THR A 32 27.10 2.48 10.95
N ILE A 33 26.48 1.34 11.27
CA ILE A 33 26.77 0.53 12.47
C ILE A 33 26.83 -0.95 12.08
N ASN A 34 28.04 -1.49 11.88
CA ASN A 34 28.26 -2.89 11.48
C ASN A 34 27.58 -3.95 12.37
N PHE A 35 27.31 -3.64 13.64
CA PHE A 35 26.63 -4.54 14.56
C PHE A 35 25.19 -4.86 14.13
N PHE A 36 24.42 -3.89 13.62
CA PHE A 36 23.03 -4.10 13.22
C PHE A 36 22.87 -4.84 11.87
N TYR A 37 23.96 -4.94 11.10
CA TYR A 37 23.95 -5.54 9.76
C TYR A 37 24.69 -6.89 9.71
N LYS A 38 25.39 -7.29 10.79
CA LYS A 38 25.93 -8.65 10.92
C LYS A 38 24.85 -9.60 11.45
N PRO A 39 24.56 -10.72 10.76
CA PRO A 39 23.58 -11.68 11.24
C PRO A 39 24.11 -12.43 12.47
N HIS A 40 23.56 -12.13 13.65
CA HIS A 40 23.85 -12.82 14.90
C HIS A 40 22.85 -13.97 15.15
N THR A 41 22.77 -14.92 14.21
CA THR A 41 21.74 -15.96 14.17
C THR A 41 21.71 -16.85 15.41
N ILE A 42 22.88 -17.28 15.92
CA ILE A 42 22.99 -18.13 17.12
C ILE A 42 22.58 -17.35 18.38
N THR A 43 23.00 -16.09 18.51
CA THR A 43 22.62 -15.23 19.64
C THR A 43 21.11 -15.00 19.65
N LEU A 44 20.53 -14.70 18.48
CA LEU A 44 19.09 -14.53 18.33
C LEU A 44 18.35 -15.82 18.68
N LEU A 45 18.78 -16.97 18.16
CA LEU A 45 18.22 -18.28 18.50
C LEU A 45 18.28 -18.56 20.00
N THR A 46 19.42 -18.31 20.64
CA THR A 46 19.62 -18.55 22.08
C THR A 46 18.67 -17.69 22.90
N PHE A 47 18.61 -16.38 22.61
CA PHE A 47 17.68 -15.47 23.28
C PHE A 47 16.21 -15.87 23.07
N THR A 48 15.88 -16.28 21.85
CA THR A 48 14.54 -16.72 21.41
C THR A 48 14.13 -17.98 22.18
N VAL A 49 14.99 -19.01 22.26
CA VAL A 49 14.72 -20.26 23.01
C VAL A 49 14.63 -20.00 24.51
N VAL A 50 15.56 -19.25 25.09
CA VAL A 50 15.54 -18.90 26.54
C VAL A 50 14.28 -18.12 26.89
N SER A 51 13.84 -17.21 26.02
CA SER A 51 12.60 -16.46 26.22
C SER A 51 11.37 -17.38 26.21
N ILE A 52 11.28 -18.35 25.29
CA ILE A 52 10.19 -19.37 25.35
C ILE A 52 10.25 -20.10 26.68
N MET A 53 11.42 -20.61 27.05
CA MET A 53 11.56 -21.40 28.27
C MET A 53 11.10 -20.61 29.49
N TYR A 54 11.50 -19.34 29.61
CA TYR A 54 11.03 -18.47 30.68
C TYR A 54 9.49 -18.37 30.68
N PHE A 55 8.88 -17.92 29.58
CA PHE A 55 7.42 -17.75 29.54
C PHE A 55 6.63 -19.06 29.67
N ALA A 56 7.18 -20.19 29.24
CA ALA A 56 6.53 -21.49 29.35
C ALA A 56 6.54 -22.03 30.78
N PHE A 57 7.55 -21.71 31.59
CA PHE A 57 7.70 -22.26 32.93
C PHE A 57 7.40 -21.30 34.08
N THR A 58 7.40 -19.98 33.86
CA THR A 58 7.16 -18.99 34.92
C THR A 58 5.80 -18.32 34.87
N ARG A 59 5.05 -18.51 33.79
CA ARG A 59 3.76 -17.87 33.59
C ARG A 59 2.65 -18.69 34.26
N ASP A 60 1.69 -18.00 34.88
CA ASP A 60 0.45 -18.60 35.36
C ASP A 60 -0.42 -19.04 34.17
N ASP A 61 -0.73 -20.34 34.14
CA ASP A 61 -1.52 -21.01 33.11
C ASP A 61 -2.94 -21.37 33.59
N GLY A 62 -3.41 -20.80 34.70
CA GLY A 62 -4.76 -21.04 35.23
C GLY A 62 -5.92 -20.55 34.34
N ASP A 63 -5.69 -19.54 33.48
CA ASP A 63 -6.69 -19.00 32.55
C ASP A 63 -6.45 -19.49 31.12
N SER A 64 -7.34 -20.37 30.63
CA SER A 64 -7.26 -20.96 29.30
C SER A 64 -7.38 -19.93 28.16
N ASP A 65 -8.12 -18.85 28.35
CA ASP A 65 -8.32 -17.81 27.35
C ASP A 65 -7.02 -17.00 27.16
N ASN A 66 -6.47 -16.56 28.30
CA ASN A 66 -5.19 -15.88 28.33
C ASN A 66 -4.07 -16.78 27.80
N ASN A 67 -4.10 -18.09 28.07
CA ASN A 67 -3.16 -19.06 27.52
C ASN A 67 -3.14 -19.05 26.01
N LEU A 68 -4.31 -19.08 25.38
CA LEU A 68 -4.42 -19.04 23.93
C LEU A 68 -3.93 -17.70 23.37
N ARG A 69 -4.31 -16.57 23.98
CA ARG A 69 -3.89 -15.22 23.56
C ARG A 69 -2.37 -15.09 23.56
N VAL A 70 -1.72 -15.42 24.67
CA VAL A 70 -0.27 -15.36 24.80
C VAL A 70 0.42 -16.35 23.87
N GLY A 71 -0.12 -17.57 23.73
CA GLY A 71 0.40 -18.57 22.80
C GLY A 71 0.43 -18.07 21.35
N LEU A 72 -0.67 -17.50 20.87
CA LEU A 72 -0.76 -16.92 19.52
C LEU A 72 0.15 -15.71 19.34
N LEU A 73 0.27 -14.84 20.35
CA LEU A 73 1.20 -13.72 20.33
C LEU A 73 2.66 -14.18 20.22
N LEU A 74 3.04 -15.23 20.97
CA LEU A 74 4.38 -15.81 20.90
C LEU A 74 4.62 -16.45 19.52
N VAL A 75 3.68 -17.23 18.98
CA VAL A 75 3.81 -17.79 17.62
C VAL A 75 4.02 -16.68 16.58
N GLY A 76 3.24 -15.60 16.64
CA GLY A 76 3.42 -14.43 15.78
C GLY A 76 4.78 -13.75 15.96
N SER A 77 5.21 -13.54 17.20
CA SER A 77 6.51 -12.93 17.52
C SER A 77 7.68 -13.76 16.95
N PHE A 78 7.65 -15.07 17.13
CA PHE A 78 8.71 -15.97 16.64
C PHE A 78 8.70 -16.09 15.12
N PHE A 79 7.51 -16.06 14.51
CA PHE A 79 7.41 -15.96 13.06
C PHE A 79 8.09 -14.69 12.53
N LEU A 80 7.95 -13.54 13.20
CA LEU A 80 8.66 -12.30 12.82
C LEU A 80 10.18 -12.41 13.03
N VAL A 81 10.64 -13.10 14.07
CA VAL A 81 12.08 -13.40 14.23
C VAL A 81 12.59 -14.21 13.02
N ILE A 82 11.85 -15.24 12.61
CA ILE A 82 12.18 -16.04 11.42
C ILE A 82 12.12 -15.19 10.16
N SER A 83 11.13 -14.31 10.02
CA SER A 83 11.01 -13.43 8.86
C SER A 83 12.24 -12.52 8.74
N VAL A 84 12.73 -11.98 9.87
CA VAL A 84 13.97 -11.19 9.90
C VAL A 84 15.19 -12.00 9.43
N LEU A 85 15.26 -13.29 9.71
CA LEU A 85 16.39 -14.13 9.34
C LEU A 85 16.32 -14.66 7.90
N ALA A 86 15.15 -15.09 7.46
CA ALA A 86 14.97 -15.88 6.24
C ALA A 86 14.40 -15.07 5.06
N PHE A 87 13.65 -13.99 5.33
CA PHE A 87 12.96 -13.29 4.25
C PHE A 87 13.87 -12.28 3.54
N PRO A 88 13.63 -12.03 2.24
CA PRO A 88 14.44 -11.10 1.47
C PRO A 88 14.23 -9.65 1.94
N ASN A 89 15.21 -8.77 1.70
CA ASN A 89 15.14 -7.36 2.10
C ASN A 89 13.98 -6.58 1.45
N GLY A 90 13.46 -7.06 0.34
CA GLY A 90 12.51 -6.32 -0.48
C GLY A 90 13.17 -5.19 -1.27
N PRO A 91 12.37 -4.29 -1.84
CA PRO A 91 12.83 -3.19 -2.69
C PRO A 91 13.31 -1.96 -1.90
N PHE A 92 13.32 -2.02 -0.57
CA PHE A 92 13.68 -0.91 0.30
C PHE A 92 14.70 -1.33 1.35
N THR A 93 15.66 -0.45 1.61
CA THR A 93 16.72 -0.67 2.61
C THR A 93 16.57 0.21 3.85
N ARG A 94 15.68 1.21 3.82
CA ARG A 94 15.51 2.21 4.89
C ARG A 94 14.07 2.31 5.40
N PRO A 95 13.87 2.61 6.70
CA PRO A 95 14.88 3.03 7.67
C PRO A 95 15.85 1.92 8.12
N HIS A 96 15.44 0.65 7.99
CA HIS A 96 16.31 -0.52 8.14
C HIS A 96 15.74 -1.73 7.38
N PRO A 97 16.55 -2.66 6.81
CA PRO A 97 16.04 -3.83 6.09
C PRO A 97 15.22 -4.78 6.97
N VAL A 98 15.55 -4.89 8.25
CA VAL A 98 14.80 -5.70 9.24
C VAL A 98 13.33 -5.27 9.28
N ILE A 99 13.04 -3.97 9.15
CA ILE A 99 11.66 -3.46 9.15
C ILE A 99 10.91 -4.02 7.94
N TRP A 100 11.51 -3.99 6.75
CA TRP A 100 10.86 -4.51 5.54
C TRP A 100 10.70 -6.03 5.55
N ARG A 101 11.65 -6.77 6.13
CA ARG A 101 11.51 -8.21 6.37
C ARG A 101 10.38 -8.53 7.35
N MET A 102 10.18 -7.70 8.39
CA MET A 102 9.03 -7.82 9.29
C MET A 102 7.72 -7.45 8.61
N VAL A 103 7.70 -6.39 7.78
CA VAL A 103 6.51 -5.97 6.99
C VAL A 103 6.07 -7.09 6.04
N PHE A 104 7.00 -7.73 5.33
CA PHE A 104 6.69 -8.90 4.50
C PHE A 104 6.25 -10.09 5.38
N GLY A 105 6.88 -10.29 6.54
CA GLY A 105 6.47 -11.25 7.56
C GLY A 105 5.00 -11.10 7.98
N LEU A 106 4.60 -9.90 8.38
CA LEU A 106 3.23 -9.56 8.74
C LEU A 106 2.27 -9.76 7.57
N SER A 107 2.70 -9.47 6.34
CA SER A 107 1.91 -9.72 5.13
C SER A 107 1.61 -11.22 4.97
N VAL A 108 2.60 -12.09 5.17
CA VAL A 108 2.41 -13.54 5.11
C VAL A 108 1.52 -14.04 6.24
N LEU A 109 1.70 -13.55 7.48
CA LEU A 109 0.81 -13.90 8.59
C LEU A 109 -0.64 -13.51 8.32
N TYR A 110 -0.88 -12.31 7.80
CA TYR A 110 -2.22 -11.85 7.46
C TYR A 110 -2.84 -12.67 6.33
N PHE A 111 -2.06 -12.98 5.29
CA PHE A 111 -2.46 -13.89 4.22
C PHE A 111 -2.89 -15.26 4.77
N LEU A 112 -2.08 -15.89 5.64
CA LEU A 112 -2.41 -17.18 6.24
C LEU A 112 -3.64 -17.10 7.15
N PHE A 113 -3.81 -16.00 7.87
CA PHE A 113 -5.01 -15.74 8.68
C PHE A 113 -6.25 -15.66 7.80
N LEU A 114 -6.21 -14.96 6.67
CA LEU A 114 -7.34 -14.89 5.73
C LEU A 114 -7.68 -16.24 5.13
N VAL A 115 -6.67 -17.05 4.78
CA VAL A 115 -6.88 -18.44 4.34
C VAL A 115 -7.63 -19.21 5.41
N PHE A 116 -7.18 -19.17 6.67
CA PHE A 116 -7.87 -19.80 7.79
C PHE A 116 -9.31 -19.28 7.97
N LEU A 117 -9.49 -17.95 7.97
CA LEU A 117 -10.78 -17.29 8.18
C LEU A 117 -11.82 -17.75 7.15
N ILE A 118 -11.42 -17.91 5.88
CA ILE A 118 -12.32 -18.35 4.80
C ILE A 118 -12.83 -19.78 5.00
N PHE A 119 -12.23 -20.61 5.84
CA PHE A 119 -12.77 -21.94 6.14
C PHE A 119 -13.73 -21.96 7.33
N LEU A 120 -13.83 -20.88 8.10
CA LEU A 120 -14.76 -20.78 9.23
C LEU A 120 -16.20 -20.51 8.77
N ASN A 121 -17.19 -21.00 9.52
CA ASN A 121 -18.59 -20.58 9.33
C ASN A 121 -18.86 -19.22 10.02
N TRP A 122 -20.02 -18.62 9.75
CA TRP A 122 -20.32 -17.27 10.25
C TRP A 122 -20.35 -17.17 11.78
N ASP A 123 -20.89 -18.19 12.45
CA ASP A 123 -20.94 -18.21 13.92
C ASP A 123 -19.54 -18.32 14.54
N GLN A 124 -18.64 -19.09 13.92
CA GLN A 124 -17.24 -19.17 14.30
C GLN A 124 -16.49 -17.86 14.07
N VAL A 125 -16.76 -17.16 12.96
CA VAL A 125 -16.17 -15.83 12.72
C VAL A 125 -16.62 -14.82 13.77
N LYS A 126 -17.92 -14.77 14.10
CA LYS A 126 -18.43 -13.93 15.18
C LYS A 126 -17.79 -14.28 16.52
N ALA A 127 -17.70 -15.58 16.85
CA ALA A 127 -17.05 -16.03 18.07
C ALA A 127 -15.58 -15.58 18.14
N LEU A 128 -14.85 -15.67 17.02
CA LEU A 128 -13.47 -15.19 16.92
C LEU A 128 -13.37 -13.67 17.11
N LEU A 129 -14.27 -12.89 16.49
CA LEU A 129 -14.29 -11.43 16.65
C LEU A 129 -14.60 -11.03 18.10
N TYR A 130 -15.58 -11.68 18.74
CA TYR A 130 -15.93 -11.42 20.14
C TYR A 130 -14.87 -11.88 21.13
N TRP A 131 -14.08 -12.88 20.74
CA TRP A 131 -12.92 -13.32 21.50
C TRP A 131 -11.77 -12.30 21.42
N LEU A 132 -11.60 -11.65 20.26
CA LEU A 132 -10.61 -10.60 20.03
C LEU A 132 -11.01 -9.29 20.73
N ASP A 133 -12.27 -8.87 20.61
CA ASP A 133 -12.84 -7.74 21.35
C ASP A 133 -14.28 -8.06 21.79
N PRO A 134 -14.52 -8.26 23.10
CA PRO A 134 -15.85 -8.52 23.63
C PRO A 134 -16.89 -7.42 23.35
N ASN A 135 -16.47 -6.17 23.14
CA ASN A 135 -17.37 -5.05 22.88
C ASN A 135 -18.10 -5.18 21.53
N LEU A 136 -17.53 -5.93 20.58
CA LEU A 136 -18.14 -6.18 19.28
C LEU A 136 -19.47 -6.94 19.37
N ARG A 137 -19.79 -7.57 20.51
CA ARG A 137 -21.11 -8.21 20.74
C ARG A 137 -22.26 -7.21 20.70
N ASN A 138 -22.00 -5.97 21.11
CA ASN A 138 -22.98 -4.90 21.20
C ASN A 138 -22.80 -3.85 20.09
N ALA A 139 -21.90 -4.10 19.13
CA ALA A 139 -21.66 -3.18 18.03
C ALA A 139 -22.86 -3.17 17.07
N THR A 140 -23.23 -1.98 16.62
CA THR A 140 -24.23 -1.77 15.57
C THR A 140 -23.54 -1.36 14.27
N ARG A 141 -24.19 -1.65 13.14
CA ARG A 141 -23.67 -1.17 11.85
C ARG A 141 -23.91 0.33 11.75
N GLU A 142 -22.94 1.04 11.21
CA GLU A 142 -23.06 2.48 10.94
C GLU A 142 -24.21 2.79 9.98
N ALA A 143 -24.51 1.87 9.06
CA ALA A 143 -25.63 1.96 8.13
C ALA A 143 -27.00 2.04 8.82
N ASP A 144 -27.12 1.52 10.06
CA ASP A 144 -28.38 1.44 10.80
C ASP A 144 -28.60 2.65 11.74
N VAL A 145 -27.56 3.46 11.97
CA VAL A 145 -27.58 4.56 12.96
C VAL A 145 -27.38 5.93 12.32
N MET A 146 -26.66 5.99 11.21
CA MET A 146 -26.31 7.24 10.54
C MET A 146 -27.27 7.53 9.38
N GLU A 147 -27.54 8.81 9.15
CA GLU A 147 -28.28 9.28 7.99
C GLU A 147 -27.31 9.72 6.88
N TYR A 148 -27.52 9.20 5.67
CA TYR A 148 -26.65 9.43 4.51
C TYR A 148 -27.38 10.22 3.41
N ALA A 149 -26.69 11.18 2.78
CA ALA A 149 -27.20 12.04 1.70
C ALA A 149 -28.55 12.75 1.94
N VAL A 150 -28.84 13.18 3.17
CA VAL A 150 -30.10 13.88 3.50
C VAL A 150 -29.98 15.38 3.19
N ASN A 151 -30.99 16.00 2.58
CA ASN A 151 -31.09 17.45 2.37
C ASN A 151 -29.89 18.12 1.65
N CYS A 152 -29.28 17.47 0.64
CA CYS A 152 -28.05 17.93 -0.01
C CYS A 152 -28.10 19.28 -0.76
N HIS A 153 -29.25 19.94 -0.80
CA HIS A 153 -29.42 21.28 -1.36
C HIS A 153 -29.20 22.41 -0.34
N VAL A 154 -29.26 22.11 0.95
CA VAL A 154 -29.09 23.10 2.02
C VAL A 154 -27.62 23.11 2.46
N ILE A 155 -26.86 24.08 1.95
CA ILE A 155 -25.43 24.25 2.24
C ILE A 155 -25.27 25.43 3.21
N THR A 156 -25.12 25.15 4.50
CA THR A 156 -24.84 26.13 5.56
C THR A 156 -23.41 25.98 6.07
N TRP A 157 -22.86 27.03 6.68
CA TRP A 157 -21.50 26.98 7.21
C TRP A 157 -21.32 25.93 8.31
N GLU A 158 -22.30 25.81 9.21
CA GLU A 158 -22.33 24.79 10.26
C GLU A 158 -22.27 23.38 9.68
N ARG A 159 -22.97 23.15 8.58
CA ARG A 159 -22.97 21.87 7.88
C ARG A 159 -21.64 21.59 7.19
N ILE A 160 -21.05 22.57 6.51
CA ILE A 160 -19.72 22.39 5.93
C ILE A 160 -18.71 22.02 7.04
N LEU A 161 -18.74 22.74 8.17
CA LEU A 161 -17.84 22.45 9.30
C LEU A 161 -18.09 21.08 9.94
N SER A 162 -19.32 20.57 9.95
CA SER A 162 -19.59 19.23 10.49
C SER A 162 -19.03 18.11 9.62
N HIS A 163 -18.80 18.36 8.32
CA HIS A 163 -18.17 17.41 7.39
C HIS A 163 -16.63 17.49 7.40
N PHE A 164 -16.03 18.49 8.07
CA PHE A 164 -14.58 18.53 8.34
C PHE A 164 -14.21 17.63 9.53
N ASP A 165 -14.46 16.34 9.39
CA ASP A 165 -14.26 15.35 10.44
C ASP A 165 -13.03 14.45 10.18
N ILE A 166 -12.99 13.30 10.84
CA ILE A 166 -11.90 12.32 10.69
C ILE A 166 -11.82 11.75 9.27
N PHE A 167 -12.92 11.73 8.51
CA PHE A 167 -12.94 11.28 7.12
C PHE A 167 -12.30 12.33 6.22
N ALA A 168 -12.63 13.62 6.35
CA ALA A 168 -11.94 14.69 5.61
C ALA A 168 -10.42 14.69 5.87
N PHE A 169 -10.01 14.50 7.13
CA PHE A 169 -8.59 14.34 7.48
C PHE A 169 -7.97 13.07 6.85
N GLY A 170 -8.71 11.97 6.88
CA GLY A 170 -8.33 10.69 6.28
C GLY A 170 -8.16 10.78 4.75
N HIS A 171 -9.05 11.51 4.08
CA HIS A 171 -8.97 11.80 2.65
C HIS A 171 -7.71 12.61 2.36
N PHE A 172 -7.53 13.76 3.02
CA PHE A 172 -6.35 14.62 2.78
C PHE A 172 -5.01 13.88 2.98
N TRP A 173 -4.80 13.29 4.15
CA TRP A 173 -3.53 12.60 4.44
C TRP A 173 -3.39 11.26 3.73
N GLY A 174 -4.50 10.57 3.53
CA GLY A 174 -4.55 9.36 2.70
C GLY A 174 -4.05 9.66 1.29
N TRP A 175 -4.59 10.70 0.65
CA TRP A 175 -4.18 11.11 -0.69
C TRP A 175 -2.74 11.62 -0.76
N ALA A 176 -2.26 12.32 0.27
CA ALA A 176 -0.84 12.67 0.37
C ALA A 176 0.05 11.41 0.39
N MET A 177 -0.30 10.39 1.17
CA MET A 177 0.43 9.13 1.21
C MET A 177 0.33 8.38 -0.13
N LYS A 178 -0.86 8.28 -0.72
CA LYS A 178 -1.06 7.63 -2.03
C LYS A 178 -0.22 8.29 -3.12
N ALA A 179 -0.15 9.62 -3.13
CA ALA A 179 0.68 10.36 -4.07
C ALA A 179 2.18 10.10 -3.87
N LEU A 180 2.66 9.93 -2.62
CA LEU A 180 4.05 9.53 -2.34
C LEU A 180 4.40 8.12 -2.88
N LEU A 181 3.41 7.21 -2.91
CA LEU A 181 3.58 5.84 -3.41
C LEU A 181 3.49 5.76 -4.93
N ILE A 182 2.48 6.39 -5.53
CA ILE A 182 2.20 6.33 -6.97
C ILE A 182 3.10 7.29 -7.75
N ARG A 183 3.35 8.49 -7.21
CA ARG A 183 4.21 9.53 -7.82
C ARG A 183 3.80 9.93 -9.23
N SER A 184 2.50 10.06 -9.46
CA SER A 184 1.94 10.51 -10.74
C SER A 184 0.64 11.26 -10.53
N TYR A 185 0.62 12.54 -10.91
CA TYR A 185 -0.60 13.35 -10.87
C TYR A 185 -1.75 12.68 -11.64
N GLY A 186 -1.50 12.25 -12.89
CA GLY A 186 -2.55 11.67 -13.73
C GLY A 186 -3.20 10.44 -13.10
N LEU A 187 -2.38 9.50 -12.61
CA LEU A 187 -2.92 8.28 -11.98
C LEU A 187 -3.61 8.58 -10.65
N CYS A 188 -3.05 9.48 -9.81
CA CYS A 188 -3.68 9.82 -8.54
C CYS A 188 -5.04 10.48 -8.74
N TRP A 189 -5.14 11.46 -9.65
CA TRP A 189 -6.41 12.10 -9.98
C TRP A 189 -7.41 11.12 -10.58
N SER A 190 -6.94 10.22 -11.45
CA SER A 190 -7.81 9.18 -12.01
C SER A 190 -8.39 8.28 -10.94
N ILE A 191 -7.54 7.77 -10.03
CA ILE A 191 -8.00 6.93 -8.90
C ILE A 191 -8.97 7.72 -8.03
N SER A 192 -8.69 9.00 -7.73
CA SER A 192 -9.56 9.84 -6.90
C SER A 192 -10.94 10.01 -7.51
N ILE A 193 -11.02 10.35 -8.79
CA ILE A 193 -12.31 10.50 -9.47
C ILE A 193 -13.03 9.15 -9.56
N THR A 194 -12.29 8.08 -9.86
CA THR A 194 -12.91 6.75 -9.97
C THR A 194 -13.34 6.18 -8.62
N TRP A 195 -12.75 6.63 -7.50
CA TRP A 195 -13.17 6.28 -6.15
C TRP A 195 -14.57 6.82 -5.85
N GLU A 196 -14.81 8.11 -6.04
CA GLU A 196 -16.17 8.68 -5.86
C GLU A 196 -17.21 8.02 -6.78
N LEU A 197 -16.82 7.70 -8.02
CA LEU A 197 -17.70 6.96 -8.93
C LEU A 197 -17.96 5.54 -8.41
N THR A 198 -16.96 4.90 -7.81
CA THR A 198 -17.11 3.57 -7.20
C THR A 198 -18.16 3.63 -6.09
N GLU A 199 -18.11 4.66 -5.24
CA GLU A 199 -19.09 4.89 -4.19
C GLU A 199 -20.51 5.03 -4.77
N LEU A 200 -20.67 5.86 -5.81
CA LEU A 200 -21.96 6.01 -6.51
C LEU A 200 -22.48 4.69 -7.11
N PHE A 201 -21.62 3.88 -7.72
CA PHE A 201 -22.05 2.59 -8.29
C PHE A 201 -22.42 1.57 -7.20
N PHE A 202 -21.78 1.61 -6.03
CA PHE A 202 -21.96 0.64 -4.96
C PHE A 202 -22.84 1.13 -3.79
N MET A 203 -23.39 2.35 -3.85
CA MET A 203 -24.28 2.89 -2.79
C MET A 203 -25.54 2.04 -2.55
N HIS A 204 -25.98 1.29 -3.57
CA HIS A 204 -27.09 0.35 -3.45
C HIS A 204 -26.79 -0.85 -2.53
N LEU A 205 -25.50 -1.17 -2.33
CA LEU A 205 -25.05 -2.16 -1.35
C LEU A 205 -24.70 -1.49 -0.03
N LEU A 206 -23.93 -0.40 -0.07
CA LEU A 206 -23.45 0.29 1.11
C LEU A 206 -24.07 1.68 1.20
N PRO A 207 -25.08 1.90 2.08
CA PRO A 207 -25.68 3.22 2.28
C PRO A 207 -24.65 4.29 2.67
N ASN A 208 -23.56 3.89 3.30
CA ASN A 208 -22.47 4.78 3.69
C ASN A 208 -21.81 5.52 2.51
N PHE A 209 -21.97 5.03 1.28
CA PHE A 209 -21.44 5.67 0.08
C PHE A 209 -22.39 6.73 -0.51
N ALA A 210 -23.59 6.87 0.06
CA ALA A 210 -24.51 7.92 -0.36
C ALA A 210 -24.12 9.24 0.35
N GLU A 211 -23.39 10.07 -0.36
CA GLU A 211 -22.97 11.39 0.13
C GLU A 211 -23.60 12.50 -0.70
N CYS A 212 -23.49 13.74 -0.21
CA CYS A 212 -24.00 14.88 -0.96
C CYS A 212 -23.10 15.22 -2.14
N TRP A 213 -23.68 15.68 -3.25
CA TRP A 213 -22.92 16.01 -4.47
C TRP A 213 -21.78 17.02 -4.21
N TRP A 214 -21.98 17.98 -3.30
CA TRP A 214 -20.98 18.99 -2.96
C TRP A 214 -19.88 18.42 -2.05
N ASP A 215 -20.21 17.38 -1.27
CA ASP A 215 -19.25 16.65 -0.44
C ASP A 215 -18.27 15.91 -1.37
N GLN A 216 -18.81 15.00 -2.18
CA GLN A 216 -18.05 14.20 -3.15
C GLN A 216 -17.22 15.05 -4.12
N VAL A 217 -17.83 16.08 -4.74
CA VAL A 217 -17.15 16.86 -5.78
C VAL A 217 -16.24 17.92 -5.19
N ILE A 218 -16.73 18.72 -4.24
CA ILE A 218 -15.99 19.89 -3.76
C ILE A 218 -15.09 19.48 -2.59
N LEU A 219 -15.64 18.86 -1.55
CA LEU A 219 -14.87 18.54 -0.35
C LEU A 219 -13.90 17.40 -0.63
N ASP A 220 -14.34 16.29 -1.20
CA ASP A 220 -13.49 15.12 -1.41
C ASP A 220 -12.58 15.29 -2.61
N ILE A 221 -13.10 15.28 -3.85
CA ILE A 221 -12.24 15.33 -5.06
C ILE A 221 -11.34 16.57 -5.06
N LEU A 222 -11.90 17.77 -4.92
CA LEU A 222 -11.17 19.00 -5.19
C LEU A 222 -10.31 19.45 -4.00
N LEU A 223 -10.86 19.48 -2.78
CA LEU A 223 -10.17 20.04 -1.63
C LEU A 223 -9.31 19.00 -0.90
N CYS A 224 -9.90 17.94 -0.37
CA CYS A 224 -9.20 16.94 0.44
C CYS A 224 -8.26 16.10 -0.43
N ASN A 225 -8.80 15.41 -1.44
CA ASN A 225 -8.04 14.53 -2.31
C ASN A 225 -7.06 15.36 -3.15
N GLY A 226 -7.54 16.42 -3.81
CA GLY A 226 -6.70 17.31 -4.61
C GLY A 226 -5.57 17.98 -3.80
N GLY A 227 -5.87 18.47 -2.59
CA GLY A 227 -4.89 19.05 -1.67
C GLY A 227 -3.86 18.03 -1.20
N GLY A 228 -4.32 16.82 -0.85
CA GLY A 228 -3.45 15.70 -0.49
C GLY A 228 -2.51 15.31 -1.62
N ILE A 229 -3.03 15.14 -2.85
CA ILE A 229 -2.24 14.85 -4.05
C ILE A 229 -1.18 15.92 -4.26
N TRP A 230 -1.55 17.20 -4.21
CA TRP A 230 -0.60 18.31 -4.35
C TRP A 230 0.51 18.26 -3.29
N LEU A 231 0.16 18.02 -2.02
CA LEU A 231 1.13 17.93 -0.93
C LEU A 231 2.10 16.76 -1.15
N GLY A 232 1.56 15.57 -1.46
CA GLY A 232 2.36 14.38 -1.70
C GLY A 232 3.28 14.52 -2.90
N MET A 233 2.81 15.10 -4.01
CA MET A 233 3.63 15.36 -5.19
C MET A 233 4.67 16.45 -4.95
N THR A 234 4.36 17.47 -4.15
CA THR A 234 5.35 18.48 -3.72
C THR A 234 6.46 17.84 -2.89
N ALA A 235 6.11 16.95 -1.97
CA ALA A 235 7.08 16.17 -1.20
C ALA A 235 7.92 15.25 -2.11
N CYS A 236 7.32 14.60 -3.11
CA CYS A 236 8.05 13.84 -4.13
C CYS A 236 9.09 14.71 -4.84
N HIS A 237 8.69 15.88 -5.34
CA HIS A 237 9.59 16.78 -6.07
C HIS A 237 10.74 17.27 -5.18
N PHE A 238 10.45 17.61 -3.92
CA PHE A 238 11.48 17.97 -2.95
C PHE A 238 12.49 16.83 -2.69
N LEU A 239 12.02 15.59 -2.65
CA LEU A 239 12.87 14.41 -2.48
C LEU A 239 13.65 14.04 -3.75
N GLU A 240 13.11 14.30 -4.95
CA GLU A 240 13.80 14.09 -6.24
C GLU A 240 14.98 15.05 -6.42
N MET A 241 14.85 16.30 -5.99
CA MET A 241 15.91 17.32 -6.12
C MET A 241 17.09 17.14 -5.14
N ARG A 242 17.00 16.20 -4.19
CA ARG A 242 18.07 15.97 -3.21
C ARG A 242 19.12 14.98 -3.72
N THR A 243 20.39 15.38 -3.61
CA THR A 243 21.52 14.44 -3.77
C THR A 243 21.71 13.64 -2.50
N TYR A 244 21.61 12.32 -2.63
CA TYR A 244 21.70 11.38 -1.51
C TYR A 244 23.16 10.91 -1.34
N HIS A 245 23.98 11.67 -0.63
CA HIS A 245 25.33 11.25 -0.21
C HIS A 245 25.31 10.81 1.26
N TRP A 246 25.57 9.53 1.51
CA TRP A 246 25.41 8.92 2.82
C TRP A 246 26.74 8.70 3.53
N ALA A 247 27.34 9.78 4.05
CA ALA A 247 28.52 9.67 4.92
C ALA A 247 28.24 8.81 6.17
N SER A 248 29.26 8.07 6.64
CA SER A 248 29.14 7.27 7.86
C SER A 248 28.97 8.19 9.07
N ILE A 249 28.18 7.78 10.06
CA ILE A 249 28.07 8.51 11.35
C ILE A 249 29.45 8.64 12.02
N LYS A 250 30.36 7.70 11.75
CA LYS A 250 31.73 7.70 12.26
C LYS A 250 32.59 8.84 11.71
N ASP A 251 32.29 9.29 10.51
CA ASP A 251 33.03 10.34 9.81
C ASP A 251 32.54 11.75 10.21
N ILE A 252 31.49 11.83 11.04
CA ILE A 252 30.89 13.08 11.50
C ILE A 252 31.33 13.36 12.93
N HIS A 253 32.13 14.42 13.11
CA HIS A 253 32.69 14.76 14.43
C HIS A 253 31.74 15.59 15.32
N THR A 254 30.78 16.31 14.76
CA THR A 254 29.87 17.20 15.52
C THR A 254 28.62 16.47 16.02
N THR A 255 28.14 16.82 17.21
CA THR A 255 26.89 16.28 17.79
C THR A 255 25.67 16.64 16.95
N THR A 256 25.57 17.88 16.48
CA THR A 256 24.52 18.35 15.56
C THR A 256 24.54 17.59 14.23
N GLY A 257 25.74 17.28 13.70
CA GLY A 257 25.89 16.49 12.49
C GLY A 257 25.45 15.04 12.67
N LYS A 258 25.78 14.42 13.81
CA LYS A 258 25.32 13.07 14.16
C LYS A 258 23.81 13.01 14.32
N LEU A 259 23.20 14.00 14.99
CA LEU A 259 21.75 14.11 15.13
C LEU A 259 21.07 14.28 13.76
N LYS A 260 21.60 15.19 12.91
CA LYS A 260 21.12 15.36 11.53
C LYS A 260 21.20 14.06 10.74
N ARG A 261 22.30 13.32 10.85
CA ARG A 261 22.48 12.03 10.16
C ARG A 261 21.53 10.95 10.66
N ALA A 262 21.23 10.94 11.96
CA ALA A 262 20.24 10.05 12.57
C ALA A 262 18.83 10.35 12.05
N VAL A 263 18.42 11.63 11.99
CA VAL A 263 17.12 12.03 11.43
C VAL A 263 17.03 11.68 9.94
N LEU A 264 18.09 11.93 9.18
CA LEU A 264 18.15 11.59 7.75
C LEU A 264 18.11 10.07 7.47
N GLN A 265 18.33 9.21 8.46
CA GLN A 265 18.18 7.76 8.29
C GLN A 265 16.73 7.35 7.97
N PHE A 266 15.76 8.16 8.42
CA PHE A 266 14.34 7.96 8.12
C PHE A 266 13.93 8.50 6.76
N THR A 267 14.84 9.16 6.04
CA THR A 267 14.61 9.55 4.65
C THR A 267 14.98 8.42 3.69
N PRO A 268 14.32 8.33 2.51
CA PRO A 268 14.59 7.31 1.50
C PRO A 268 16.08 7.26 1.13
N ALA A 269 16.60 6.06 0.86
CA ALA A 269 18.01 5.89 0.45
C ALA A 269 18.28 6.49 -0.93
N SER A 270 17.29 6.41 -1.81
CA SER A 270 17.22 7.05 -3.10
C SER A 270 15.76 7.37 -3.40
N TRP A 271 15.54 8.35 -4.26
CA TRP A 271 14.22 8.72 -4.70
C TRP A 271 14.20 8.90 -6.21
N MET A 272 13.60 7.92 -6.89
CA MET A 272 13.52 7.89 -8.35
C MET A 272 12.22 8.55 -8.85
N TYR A 273 12.35 9.31 -9.94
CA TYR A 273 11.22 9.73 -10.75
C TYR A 273 10.54 8.50 -11.36
N VAL A 274 9.21 8.44 -11.23
CA VAL A 274 8.40 7.30 -11.68
C VAL A 274 7.62 7.71 -12.90
N ARG A 275 7.81 6.96 -13.99
CA ARG A 275 7.13 7.21 -15.24
C ARG A 275 6.25 6.02 -15.56
N TRP A 276 4.95 6.15 -15.34
CA TRP A 276 4.01 5.02 -15.50
C TRP A 276 3.70 4.68 -16.95
N PHE A 277 3.59 5.70 -17.82
CA PHE A 277 3.24 5.51 -19.23
C PHE A 277 4.07 6.46 -20.11
N ASP A 278 4.33 6.01 -21.33
CA ASP A 278 5.12 6.68 -22.37
C ASP A 278 4.45 6.39 -23.72
N PRO A 279 4.45 7.32 -24.70
CA PRO A 279 3.95 7.08 -26.06
C PRO A 279 4.44 5.77 -26.72
N LYS A 280 5.64 5.30 -26.37
CA LYS A 280 6.26 4.05 -26.88
C LYS A 280 5.95 2.82 -26.01
N SER A 281 5.05 2.93 -25.04
CA SER A 281 4.71 1.85 -24.12
C SER A 281 4.04 0.69 -24.86
N SER A 282 4.37 -0.54 -24.44
CA SER A 282 3.74 -1.74 -24.99
C SER A 282 2.28 -1.85 -24.52
N PHE A 283 1.48 -2.62 -25.28
CA PHE A 283 0.13 -2.98 -24.86
C PHE A 283 0.09 -3.71 -23.51
N GLN A 284 1.11 -4.50 -23.19
CA GLN A 284 1.24 -5.17 -21.89
C GLN A 284 1.33 -4.16 -20.73
N ARG A 285 2.05 -3.06 -20.92
CA ARG A 285 2.15 -1.98 -19.93
C ARG A 285 0.82 -1.25 -19.76
N LEU A 286 0.09 -1.02 -20.85
CA LEU A 286 -1.27 -0.47 -20.79
C LEU A 286 -2.21 -1.39 -19.99
N ALA A 287 -2.27 -2.68 -20.32
CA ALA A 287 -3.07 -3.66 -19.59
C ALA A 287 -2.67 -3.76 -18.11
N GLY A 288 -1.37 -3.65 -17.81
CA GLY A 288 -0.85 -3.57 -16.45
C GLY A 288 -1.37 -2.36 -15.67
N ILE A 289 -1.45 -1.18 -16.29
CA ILE A 289 -2.02 0.00 -15.62
C ILE A 289 -3.51 -0.19 -15.34
N TYR A 290 -4.29 -0.78 -16.27
CA TYR A 290 -5.69 -1.10 -15.98
C TYR A 290 -5.84 -2.07 -14.80
N LEU A 291 -5.03 -3.13 -14.79
CA LEU A 291 -5.02 -4.08 -13.68
C LEU A 291 -4.66 -3.40 -12.36
N PHE A 292 -3.68 -2.49 -12.36
CA PHE A 292 -3.33 -1.67 -11.21
C PHE A 292 -4.53 -0.88 -10.69
N MET A 293 -5.25 -0.16 -11.57
CA MET A 293 -6.42 0.61 -11.18
C MET A 293 -7.52 -0.27 -10.58
N ILE A 294 -7.82 -1.42 -11.21
CA ILE A 294 -8.85 -2.35 -10.73
C ILE A 294 -8.49 -2.91 -9.35
N VAL A 295 -7.26 -3.40 -9.17
CA VAL A 295 -6.80 -3.96 -7.89
C VAL A 295 -6.78 -2.87 -6.82
N TRP A 296 -6.42 -1.64 -7.17
CA TRP A 296 -6.47 -0.51 -6.25
C TRP A 296 -7.90 -0.27 -5.73
N GLN A 297 -8.88 -0.10 -6.63
CA GLN A 297 -10.28 0.08 -6.24
C GLN A 297 -10.80 -1.11 -5.40
N LEU A 298 -10.43 -2.34 -5.76
CA LEU A 298 -10.80 -3.53 -5.01
C LEU A 298 -10.30 -3.47 -3.56
N THR A 299 -9.03 -3.07 -3.35
CA THR A 299 -8.45 -3.01 -1.99
C THR A 299 -9.13 -1.96 -1.11
N GLU A 300 -9.55 -0.85 -1.70
CA GLU A 300 -10.30 0.18 -0.99
C GLU A 300 -11.72 -0.28 -0.69
N LEU A 301 -12.44 -0.82 -1.67
CA LEU A 301 -13.77 -1.42 -1.49
C LEU A 301 -13.77 -2.48 -0.38
N ASN A 302 -12.77 -3.37 -0.34
CA ASN A 302 -12.64 -4.37 0.71
C ASN A 302 -12.63 -3.73 2.11
N THR A 303 -12.02 -2.56 2.27
CA THR A 303 -12.00 -1.85 3.56
C THR A 303 -13.41 -1.53 4.06
N PHE A 304 -14.27 -1.04 3.18
CA PHE A 304 -15.65 -0.67 3.52
C PHE A 304 -16.54 -1.90 3.68
N PHE A 305 -16.40 -2.90 2.81
CA PHE A 305 -17.15 -4.15 2.94
C PHE A 305 -16.81 -4.92 4.21
N LEU A 306 -15.52 -5.04 4.56
CA LEU A 306 -15.11 -5.75 5.77
C LEU A 306 -15.72 -5.15 7.03
N LYS A 307 -15.68 -3.81 7.20
CA LYS A 307 -16.29 -3.15 8.37
C LYS A 307 -17.80 -3.34 8.43
N HIS A 308 -18.47 -3.29 7.28
CA HIS A 308 -19.92 -3.44 7.20
C HIS A 308 -20.37 -4.88 7.50
N ILE A 309 -19.68 -5.87 6.90
CA ILE A 309 -20.02 -7.29 7.02
C ILE A 309 -19.67 -7.81 8.42
N PHE A 310 -18.47 -7.51 8.92
CA PHE A 310 -18.02 -7.93 10.25
C PHE A 310 -18.48 -7.04 11.40
N VAL A 311 -19.27 -6.01 11.10
CA VAL A 311 -19.97 -5.15 12.08
C VAL A 311 -19.00 -4.52 13.08
N PHE A 312 -18.13 -3.64 12.58
CA PHE A 312 -17.34 -2.75 13.42
C PHE A 312 -17.33 -1.33 12.85
N GLN A 313 -17.19 -0.33 13.73
CA GLN A 313 -17.21 1.09 13.36
C GLN A 313 -15.89 1.51 12.68
N ALA A 314 -15.94 2.59 11.90
CA ALA A 314 -14.79 3.18 11.22
C ALA A 314 -13.70 3.64 12.21
N SER A 315 -14.10 4.08 13.40
CA SER A 315 -13.22 4.47 14.51
C SER A 315 -12.59 3.28 15.25
N HIS A 316 -13.09 2.06 15.03
CA HIS A 316 -12.60 0.87 15.72
C HIS A 316 -11.16 0.52 15.31
N PRO A 317 -10.31 0.03 16.22
CA PRO A 317 -8.94 -0.39 15.91
C PRO A 317 -8.79 -1.33 14.72
N LEU A 318 -9.73 -2.27 14.53
CA LEU A 318 -9.72 -3.16 13.36
C LEU A 318 -9.77 -2.41 12.02
N SER A 319 -10.44 -1.24 11.97
CA SER A 319 -10.53 -0.41 10.77
C SER A 319 -9.22 0.32 10.52
N TRP A 320 -8.80 1.21 11.44
CA TRP A 320 -7.64 2.06 11.21
C TRP A 320 -6.30 1.31 11.26
N CYS A 321 -6.14 0.29 12.13
CA CYS A 321 -4.93 -0.54 12.12
C CYS A 321 -4.78 -1.28 10.79
N ARG A 322 -5.88 -1.78 10.22
CA ARG A 322 -5.86 -2.44 8.91
C ARG A 322 -5.50 -1.44 7.82
N ILE A 323 -6.10 -0.25 7.79
CA ILE A 323 -5.77 0.78 6.79
C ILE A 323 -4.27 1.15 6.85
N LEU A 324 -3.72 1.38 8.04
CA LEU A 324 -2.29 1.64 8.21
C LEU A 324 -1.44 0.47 7.75
N PHE A 325 -1.82 -0.75 8.10
CA PHE A 325 -1.13 -1.97 7.70
C PHE A 325 -1.10 -2.14 6.17
N ILE A 326 -2.26 -2.05 5.51
CA ILE A 326 -2.41 -2.09 4.05
C ILE A 326 -1.59 -0.97 3.40
N GLY A 327 -1.61 0.25 3.97
CA GLY A 327 -0.81 1.37 3.49
C GLY A 327 0.70 1.10 3.52
N ILE A 328 1.22 0.50 4.60
CA ILE A 328 2.64 0.15 4.74
C ILE A 328 3.05 -0.93 3.73
N ILE A 329 2.27 -2.01 3.58
CA ILE A 329 2.60 -3.11 2.67
C ILE A 329 2.43 -2.71 1.19
N THR A 330 1.62 -1.68 0.91
CA THR A 330 1.42 -1.14 -0.45
C THR A 330 2.70 -0.50 -0.99
N ALA A 331 3.52 0.13 -0.14
CA ALA A 331 4.74 0.79 -0.59
C ALA A 331 5.71 -0.14 -1.34
N PRO A 332 6.15 -1.27 -0.77
CA PRO A 332 7.00 -2.23 -1.49
C PRO A 332 6.26 -2.91 -2.65
N THR A 333 4.95 -3.14 -2.52
CA THR A 333 4.10 -3.70 -3.59
C THR A 333 4.11 -2.83 -4.85
N VAL A 334 3.80 -1.54 -4.73
CA VAL A 334 3.76 -0.60 -5.86
C VAL A 334 5.14 -0.51 -6.52
N ARG A 335 6.22 -0.47 -5.73
CA ARG A 335 7.58 -0.43 -6.26
C ARG A 335 7.95 -1.68 -7.07
N GLN A 336 7.58 -2.87 -6.59
CA GLN A 336 7.79 -4.14 -7.28
C GLN A 336 6.91 -4.26 -8.53
N TYR A 337 5.66 -3.82 -8.44
CA TYR A 337 4.73 -3.83 -9.57
C TYR A 337 5.18 -2.89 -10.69
N TYR A 338 5.60 -1.67 -10.33
CA TYR A 338 6.19 -0.72 -11.26
C TYR A 338 7.43 -1.30 -11.96
N ALA A 339 8.33 -1.96 -11.22
CA ALA A 339 9.49 -2.63 -11.81
C ALA A 339 9.06 -3.71 -12.80
N TYR A 340 8.09 -4.55 -12.43
CA TYR A 340 7.55 -5.59 -13.31
C TYR A 340 6.93 -5.03 -14.61
N LEU A 341 6.26 -3.88 -14.56
CA LEU A 341 5.64 -3.29 -15.76
C LEU A 341 6.61 -2.53 -16.67
N THR A 342 7.65 -1.92 -16.10
CA THR A 342 8.52 -0.99 -16.85
C THR A 342 9.87 -1.58 -17.24
N ASP A 343 10.35 -2.57 -16.48
CA ASP A 343 11.66 -3.15 -16.69
C ASP A 343 11.56 -4.38 -17.58
N THR A 344 12.17 -4.33 -18.77
CA THR A 344 12.11 -5.43 -19.74
C THR A 344 12.83 -6.68 -19.25
N GLN A 345 13.75 -6.56 -18.29
CA GLN A 345 14.44 -7.68 -17.65
C GLN A 345 13.62 -8.30 -16.52
N CYS A 346 12.60 -7.61 -15.99
CA CYS A 346 11.74 -8.18 -14.96
C CYS A 346 10.61 -9.00 -15.59
N LYS A 347 10.67 -10.33 -15.47
CA LYS A 347 9.65 -11.26 -16.02
C LYS A 347 8.73 -11.86 -14.97
N ARG A 348 8.97 -11.60 -13.69
CA ARG A 348 8.20 -12.15 -12.58
C ARG A 348 7.80 -11.06 -11.61
N VAL A 349 6.57 -11.13 -11.12
CA VAL A 349 6.05 -10.24 -10.08
C VAL A 349 6.84 -10.46 -8.78
N GLY A 350 7.21 -9.36 -8.13
CA GLY A 350 7.93 -9.41 -6.85
C GLY A 350 7.11 -10.10 -5.75
N THR A 351 7.80 -10.64 -4.75
CA THR A 351 7.17 -11.49 -3.71
C THR A 351 6.12 -10.76 -2.89
N GLN A 352 6.40 -9.52 -2.48
CA GLN A 352 5.47 -8.69 -1.73
C GLN A 352 4.25 -8.35 -2.56
N CYS A 353 4.44 -7.96 -3.82
CA CYS A 353 3.34 -7.66 -4.72
C CYS A 353 2.44 -8.88 -4.97
N TRP A 354 3.02 -10.07 -5.05
CA TRP A 354 2.25 -11.31 -5.17
C TRP A 354 1.41 -11.58 -3.92
N VAL A 355 2.02 -11.48 -2.72
CA VAL A 355 1.31 -11.68 -1.44
C VAL A 355 0.21 -10.65 -1.25
N PHE A 356 0.47 -9.38 -1.60
CA PHE A 356 -0.54 -8.33 -1.56
C PHE A 356 -1.73 -8.61 -2.48
N GLY A 357 -1.47 -9.06 -3.71
CA GLY A 357 -2.53 -9.48 -4.62
C GLY A 357 -3.37 -10.61 -4.02
N ALA A 358 -2.73 -11.62 -3.43
CA ALA A 358 -3.42 -12.72 -2.76
C ALA A 358 -4.26 -12.24 -1.55
N ILE A 359 -3.75 -11.30 -0.74
CA ILE A 359 -4.51 -10.66 0.35
C ILE A 359 -5.75 -9.96 -0.21
N ALA A 360 -5.60 -9.11 -1.22
CA ALA A 360 -6.72 -8.35 -1.80
C ALA A 360 -7.83 -9.27 -2.32
N PHE A 361 -7.47 -10.38 -2.99
CA PHE A 361 -8.43 -11.36 -3.47
C PHE A 361 -9.07 -12.18 -2.34
N LEU A 362 -8.30 -12.59 -1.32
CA LEU A 362 -8.85 -13.34 -0.18
C LEU A 362 -9.79 -12.47 0.67
N GLU A 363 -9.48 -11.19 0.86
CA GLU A 363 -10.41 -10.26 1.51
C GLU A 363 -11.70 -10.12 0.72
N ALA A 364 -11.62 -9.93 -0.60
CA ALA A 364 -12.80 -9.88 -1.46
C ALA A 364 -13.62 -11.16 -1.36
N LEU A 365 -12.95 -12.33 -1.32
CA LEU A 365 -13.59 -13.63 -1.17
C LEU A 365 -14.25 -13.78 0.21
N ALA A 366 -13.61 -13.28 1.28
CA ALA A 366 -14.19 -13.24 2.61
C ALA A 366 -15.44 -12.35 2.65
N CYS A 367 -15.40 -11.16 2.02
CA CYS A 367 -16.56 -10.29 1.86
C CYS A 367 -17.71 -11.02 1.15
N ILE A 368 -17.45 -11.67 0.02
CA ILE A 368 -18.48 -12.40 -0.73
C ILE A 368 -19.05 -13.56 0.09
N LYS A 369 -18.18 -14.34 0.76
CA LYS A 369 -18.59 -15.50 1.54
C LYS A 369 -19.46 -15.13 2.74
N PHE A 370 -19.05 -14.14 3.51
CA PHE A 370 -19.72 -13.77 4.77
C PHE A 370 -20.80 -12.70 4.57
N GLY A 371 -20.81 -12.01 3.43
CA GLY A 371 -21.80 -11.03 3.03
C GLY A 371 -22.79 -11.51 1.99
N GLN A 372 -23.14 -12.81 1.94
CA GLN A 372 -24.03 -13.37 0.91
C GLN A 372 -25.35 -12.60 0.78
N ASP A 373 -25.99 -12.25 1.90
CA ASP A 373 -27.23 -11.48 1.91
C ASP A 373 -27.05 -10.09 1.28
N LEU A 374 -25.90 -9.45 1.50
CA LEU A 374 -25.55 -8.17 0.92
C LEU A 374 -25.32 -8.31 -0.59
N PHE A 375 -24.42 -9.22 -0.99
CA PHE A 375 -24.05 -9.41 -2.39
C PHE A 375 -25.16 -10.02 -3.25
N SER A 376 -26.18 -10.66 -2.65
CA SER A 376 -27.39 -11.10 -3.36
C SER A 376 -28.17 -9.94 -3.99
N LYS A 377 -27.99 -8.72 -3.47
CA LYS A 377 -28.61 -7.49 -3.97
C LYS A 377 -27.79 -6.79 -5.05
N THR A 378 -26.64 -7.37 -5.43
CA THR A 378 -25.71 -6.76 -6.39
C THR A 378 -26.37 -6.61 -7.75
N GLN A 379 -26.35 -5.39 -8.28
CA GLN A 379 -26.81 -5.12 -9.63
C GLN A 379 -25.67 -5.29 -10.62
N VAL A 380 -25.69 -6.39 -11.38
CA VAL A 380 -24.64 -6.72 -12.36
C VAL A 380 -24.40 -5.59 -13.36
N LEU A 381 -25.47 -4.90 -13.78
CA LEU A 381 -25.37 -3.75 -14.68
C LEU A 381 -24.48 -2.64 -14.11
N TYR A 382 -24.62 -2.31 -12.82
CA TYR A 382 -23.79 -1.30 -12.17
C TYR A 382 -22.33 -1.73 -12.08
N VAL A 383 -22.05 -3.00 -11.83
CA VAL A 383 -20.67 -3.53 -11.82
C VAL A 383 -20.04 -3.42 -13.22
N VAL A 384 -20.79 -3.75 -14.28
CA VAL A 384 -20.30 -3.62 -15.67
C VAL A 384 -20.06 -2.15 -16.02
N LEU A 385 -21.01 -1.26 -15.71
CA LEU A 385 -20.87 0.18 -15.95
C LEU A 385 -19.69 0.77 -15.17
N TRP A 386 -19.50 0.36 -13.92
CA TRP A 386 -18.35 0.74 -13.10
C TRP A 386 -17.02 0.38 -13.76
N LEU A 387 -16.87 -0.87 -14.24
CA LEU A 387 -15.66 -1.31 -14.94
C LEU A 387 -15.44 -0.53 -16.25
N LEU A 388 -16.51 -0.23 -16.99
CA LEU A 388 -16.42 0.57 -18.22
C LEU A 388 -16.03 2.02 -17.93
N CYS A 389 -16.61 2.65 -16.90
CA CYS A 389 -16.26 4.00 -16.47
C CYS A 389 -14.80 4.07 -16.00
N LEU A 390 -14.36 3.12 -15.16
CA LEU A 390 -12.97 2.99 -14.74
C LEU A 390 -12.04 2.88 -15.94
N ALA A 391 -12.41 2.03 -16.92
CA ALA A 391 -11.62 1.83 -18.12
C ALA A 391 -11.55 3.13 -18.96
N PHE A 392 -12.68 3.79 -19.16
CA PHE A 392 -12.77 5.01 -19.95
C PHE A 392 -11.98 6.18 -19.33
N ILE A 393 -12.12 6.40 -18.02
CA ILE A 393 -11.40 7.48 -17.32
C ILE A 393 -9.89 7.23 -17.33
N THR A 394 -9.48 5.98 -17.10
CA THR A 394 -8.08 5.58 -17.18
C THR A 394 -7.54 5.82 -18.60
N PHE A 395 -8.30 5.46 -19.64
CA PHE A 395 -7.94 5.74 -21.03
C PHE A 395 -7.73 7.23 -21.27
N LEU A 396 -8.68 8.08 -20.86
CA LEU A 396 -8.59 9.53 -21.02
C LEU A 396 -7.38 10.11 -20.30
N CYS A 397 -7.09 9.65 -19.09
CA CYS A 397 -5.89 10.06 -18.37
C CYS A 397 -4.61 9.68 -19.12
N LEU A 398 -4.49 8.42 -19.55
CA LEU A 398 -3.30 7.96 -20.26
C LEU A 398 -3.12 8.68 -21.60
N TYR A 399 -4.21 8.92 -22.32
CA TYR A 399 -4.22 9.74 -23.52
C TYR A 399 -3.75 11.17 -23.22
N GLY A 400 -4.30 11.80 -22.19
CA GLY A 400 -3.91 13.15 -21.75
C GLY A 400 -2.45 13.25 -21.36
N MET A 401 -1.91 12.23 -20.66
CA MET A 401 -0.49 12.14 -20.31
C MET A 401 0.40 12.07 -21.56
N VAL A 402 0.04 11.23 -22.53
CA VAL A 402 0.76 11.11 -23.81
C VAL A 402 0.69 12.41 -24.61
N TRP A 403 -0.50 13.00 -24.72
CA TRP A 403 -0.71 14.26 -25.43
C TRP A 403 0.08 15.41 -24.81
N TYR A 404 0.07 15.54 -23.49
CA TYR A 404 0.81 16.57 -22.77
C TYR A 404 2.32 16.46 -23.05
N GLU A 405 2.86 15.25 -22.99
CA GLU A 405 4.27 15.02 -23.25
C GLU A 405 4.67 15.33 -24.69
N GLN A 406 3.86 14.92 -25.68
CA GLN A 406 4.12 15.16 -27.09
C GLN A 406 4.14 16.66 -27.44
N ASN A 407 3.24 17.45 -26.83
CA ASN A 407 3.08 18.87 -27.14
C ASN A 407 3.98 19.79 -26.31
N TYR A 408 4.17 19.48 -25.02
CA TYR A 408 4.89 20.36 -24.08
C TYR A 408 6.23 19.79 -23.61
N GLY A 409 6.35 18.47 -23.46
CA GLY A 409 7.60 17.82 -23.05
C GLY A 409 8.75 18.01 -24.05
N LYS A 410 8.44 18.09 -25.35
CA LYS A 410 9.43 18.42 -26.39
C LYS A 410 9.88 19.88 -26.36
N ARG A 411 9.00 20.83 -26.01
CA ARG A 411 9.32 22.27 -25.93
C ARG A 411 10.28 22.60 -24.79
N LEU A 412 10.11 21.95 -23.64
CA LEU A 412 11.00 22.13 -22.48
C LEU A 412 12.41 21.59 -22.75
N LYS A 413 12.54 20.40 -23.35
CA LYS A 413 13.85 19.84 -23.75
C LYS A 413 14.59 20.69 -24.78
N VAL A 414 13.86 21.33 -25.70
CA VAL A 414 14.45 22.26 -26.67
C VAL A 414 14.97 23.52 -25.96
N ASN A 415 14.21 24.06 -25.00
CA ASN A 415 14.64 25.23 -24.23
C ASN A 415 15.86 24.91 -23.32
N ASP A 416 15.88 23.78 -22.62
CA ASP A 416 17.03 23.38 -21.79
C ASP A 416 18.31 23.17 -22.61
N CYS A 417 18.21 22.63 -23.83
CA CYS A 417 19.33 22.55 -24.77
C CYS A 417 19.81 23.93 -25.24
N ILE A 418 18.89 24.89 -25.46
CA ILE A 418 19.23 26.26 -25.87
C ILE A 418 19.91 27.02 -24.71
N TYR A 419 19.40 26.93 -23.48
CA TYR A 419 20.04 27.57 -22.32
C TYR A 419 21.39 26.94 -21.95
N SER A 420 21.53 25.62 -22.11
CA SER A 420 22.81 24.93 -21.87
C SER A 420 23.88 25.27 -22.92
N SER A 421 23.48 25.61 -24.15
CA SER A 421 24.41 26.02 -25.22
C SER A 421 24.78 27.50 -25.15
N VAL A 422 23.92 28.36 -24.58
CA VAL A 422 24.22 29.79 -24.34
C VAL A 422 25.12 30.02 -23.12
N THR A 423 25.23 29.04 -22.20
CA THR A 423 26.12 29.15 -21.02
C THR A 423 27.56 28.64 -21.30
N ILE A 424 27.84 28.16 -22.51
CA ILE A 424 29.17 27.64 -22.93
C ILE A 424 29.92 28.61 -23.88
N THR A 425 29.36 29.79 -24.17
CA THR A 425 30.06 30.91 -24.81
C THR A 425 30.30 32.01 -23.81
#